data_AF-A0A1Q8APD0-F1
#
_entry.id   AF-A0A1Q8APD0-F1
#
_cell.length_a   1.000
_cell.length_b   1.000
_cell.length_c   1.000
_cell.angle_alpha   90.00
_cell.angle_beta   90.00
_cell.angle_gamma   90.00
#
_symmetry.space_group_name_H-M   'P 1'
#
loop_
_entity.id
_entity.type
_entity.pdbx_description
1 polymer ?
#
loop_
_entity_poly.entity_id
_entity_poly.type
_entity_poly.pdbx_seq_one_letter_code
_entity_poly.pdbx_strand_id
1 'polypeptide(L)'
;MVAAALGAAEPPIPPFAAGVLRRDGVVIPFAVFDGKSWSDRWPKPSLDLTVPTDVSSVPSRWWGATGPLDTWYAWIGASAPRPLKVVQPDWIDAHCVRQIGLHTDYRSEQLPPPPGEQPYPKDGLAIAPSRPVEPIVIVPPAGPEASSMAAELKDAFNRAERQPASKVDHPVRRESREDTEPKIEAIYAHGTEPRVYYVEASREYQTFGFHDCAVMSFGTGWFVRENGKFRSLAMAVDVLGCDRHGASYMLPLGVVRTGTRVFWLVQFSGWDRERYAVIEPKMKSVEAVLNVWGGGC
;
A
#
# COMPACT_ATOMS: atom_id res chain seq x y z
N MET A 1 -20.41 -16.18 45.99
CA MET A 1 -21.23 -15.56 44.93
C MET A 1 -20.25 -14.84 44.00
N VAL A 2 -19.91 -15.43 42.85
CA VAL A 2 -18.95 -14.85 41.90
C VAL A 2 -19.74 -14.01 40.92
N ALA A 3 -19.58 -12.69 40.98
CA ALA A 3 -20.16 -11.77 40.02
C ALA A 3 -19.40 -11.92 38.68
N ALA A 4 -20.04 -12.54 37.71
CA ALA A 4 -19.58 -12.51 36.32
C ALA A 4 -19.77 -11.10 35.78
N ALA A 5 -18.68 -10.36 35.61
CA ALA A 5 -18.70 -9.13 34.84
C ALA A 5 -18.99 -9.50 33.37
N LEU A 6 -20.23 -9.33 32.96
CA LEU A 6 -20.61 -9.33 31.55
C LEU A 6 -19.90 -8.14 30.90
N GLY A 7 -18.81 -8.41 30.19
CA GLY A 7 -18.17 -7.41 29.34
C GLY A 7 -19.20 -6.93 28.32
N ALA A 8 -19.48 -5.62 28.32
CA ALA A 8 -20.33 -5.03 27.31
C ALA A 8 -19.73 -5.34 25.93
N ALA A 9 -20.54 -5.91 25.02
CA ALA A 9 -20.12 -6.13 23.65
C ALA A 9 -19.77 -4.77 23.02
N GLU A 10 -18.59 -4.68 22.40
CA GLU A 10 -18.16 -3.48 21.69
C GLU A 10 -19.20 -3.13 20.61
N PRO A 11 -19.59 -1.84 20.46
CA PRO A 11 -20.62 -1.47 19.51
C PRO A 11 -20.20 -1.88 18.09
N PRO A 12 -21.14 -2.39 17.27
CA PRO A 12 -20.83 -2.85 15.92
C PRO A 12 -20.27 -1.70 15.08
N ILE A 13 -19.16 -1.97 14.40
CA ILE A 13 -18.49 -0.99 13.54
C ILE A 13 -19.28 -0.86 12.24
N PRO A 14 -19.79 0.33 11.88
CA PRO A 14 -20.56 0.48 10.65
C PRO A 14 -19.70 0.18 9.40
N PRO A 15 -20.29 -0.29 8.30
CA PRO A 15 -19.55 -0.51 7.07
C PRO A 15 -19.00 0.80 6.49
N PHE A 16 -17.90 0.70 5.76
CA PHE A 16 -17.32 1.79 4.98
C PHE A 16 -16.50 1.26 3.81
N ALA A 17 -16.33 2.08 2.79
CA ALA A 17 -15.54 1.81 1.61
C ALA A 17 -14.28 2.69 1.61
N ALA A 18 -13.24 2.16 0.97
CA ALA A 18 -12.01 2.84 0.68
C ALA A 18 -11.73 2.81 -0.83
N GLY A 19 -11.26 3.94 -1.32
CA GLY A 19 -10.83 4.12 -2.70
C GLY A 19 -9.54 4.90 -2.73
N VAL A 20 -8.80 4.79 -3.82
CA VAL A 20 -7.66 5.67 -4.08
C VAL A 20 -8.15 6.90 -4.84
N LEU A 21 -7.67 8.09 -4.46
CA LEU A 21 -7.94 9.34 -5.16
C LEU A 21 -6.81 9.62 -6.16
N ARG A 22 -7.11 9.53 -7.45
CA ARG A 22 -6.21 9.96 -8.51
C ARG A 22 -6.15 11.48 -8.61
N ARG A 23 -5.03 11.99 -9.12
CA ARG A 23 -4.79 13.42 -9.33
C ARG A 23 -5.79 14.09 -10.29
N ASP A 24 -6.39 13.33 -11.19
CA ASP A 24 -7.45 13.78 -12.11
C ASP A 24 -8.84 13.88 -11.46
N GLY A 25 -8.97 13.56 -10.17
CA GLY A 25 -10.24 13.61 -9.44
C GLY A 25 -11.11 12.38 -9.62
N VAL A 26 -10.55 11.28 -10.09
CA VAL A 26 -11.20 9.97 -10.08
C VAL A 26 -10.93 9.25 -8.77
N VAL A 27 -11.99 8.81 -8.09
CA VAL A 27 -11.90 7.82 -7.00
C VAL A 27 -12.03 6.42 -7.60
N ILE A 28 -11.09 5.53 -7.30
CA ILE A 28 -11.20 4.11 -7.63
C ILE A 28 -11.49 3.35 -6.33
N PRO A 29 -12.74 2.92 -6.08
CA PRO A 29 -13.04 2.03 -4.96
C PRO A 29 -12.26 0.73 -5.10
N PHE A 30 -11.60 0.29 -4.01
CA PHE A 30 -10.88 -0.98 -4.02
C PHE A 30 -11.23 -1.87 -2.82
N ALA A 31 -11.73 -1.32 -1.72
CA ALA A 31 -12.01 -2.11 -0.53
C ALA A 31 -13.31 -1.68 0.16
N VAL A 32 -14.04 -2.65 0.70
CA VAL A 32 -15.22 -2.45 1.54
C VAL A 32 -15.04 -3.23 2.83
N PHE A 33 -15.15 -2.55 3.96
CA PHE A 33 -15.21 -3.15 5.28
C PHE A 33 -16.69 -3.30 5.70
N ASP A 34 -17.10 -4.52 6.04
CA ASP A 34 -18.50 -4.83 6.39
C ASP A 34 -18.81 -4.70 7.90
N GLY A 35 -17.84 -4.23 8.69
CA GLY A 35 -17.87 -4.23 10.16
C GLY A 35 -16.99 -5.31 10.78
N LYS A 36 -16.52 -6.28 9.99
CA LYS A 36 -15.69 -7.40 10.45
C LYS A 36 -14.53 -7.73 9.50
N SER A 37 -14.80 -7.78 8.21
CA SER A 37 -13.88 -8.21 7.16
C SER A 37 -13.83 -7.26 5.98
N TRP A 38 -12.72 -7.31 5.26
CA TRP A 38 -12.50 -6.56 4.03
C TRP A 38 -12.87 -7.42 2.82
N SER A 39 -13.43 -6.79 1.79
CA SER A 39 -13.69 -7.42 0.49
C SER A 39 -13.52 -6.43 -0.66
N ASP A 40 -13.20 -6.93 -1.84
CA ASP A 40 -13.28 -6.20 -3.09
C ASP A 40 -14.56 -6.60 -3.83
N ARG A 41 -15.35 -5.61 -4.23
CA ARG A 41 -16.59 -5.80 -4.99
C ARG A 41 -16.64 -4.97 -6.26
N TRP A 42 -15.70 -4.04 -6.39
CA TRP A 42 -15.56 -3.19 -7.54
C TRP A 42 -15.09 -4.02 -8.76
N PRO A 43 -15.52 -3.67 -9.98
CA PRO A 43 -15.07 -4.35 -11.19
C PRO A 43 -13.54 -4.36 -11.30
N LYS A 44 -13.00 -5.54 -11.62
CA LYS A 44 -11.59 -5.67 -11.95
C LYS A 44 -11.28 -4.94 -13.26
N PRO A 45 -10.06 -4.41 -13.40
CA PRO A 45 -9.62 -3.87 -14.68
C PRO A 45 -9.81 -4.86 -15.84
N SER A 46 -10.14 -4.35 -17.03
CA SER A 46 -10.41 -5.14 -18.24
C SER A 46 -10.31 -4.25 -19.47
N LEU A 47 -10.10 -4.81 -20.65
CA LEU A 47 -10.24 -4.09 -21.92
C LEU A 47 -11.71 -3.82 -22.26
N ASP A 48 -12.58 -4.78 -21.92
CA ASP A 48 -14.02 -4.73 -22.12
C ASP A 48 -14.71 -4.39 -20.81
N LEU A 49 -15.26 -3.18 -20.71
CA LEU A 49 -15.98 -2.67 -19.55
C LEU A 49 -17.38 -2.22 -19.94
N THR A 50 -18.35 -2.52 -19.08
CA THR A 50 -19.68 -1.91 -19.13
C THR A 50 -19.75 -0.84 -18.06
N VAL A 51 -19.66 0.42 -18.50
CA VAL A 51 -19.68 1.58 -17.61
C VAL A 51 -21.14 1.98 -17.35
N PRO A 52 -21.58 2.09 -16.08
CA PRO A 52 -22.91 2.62 -15.76
C PRO A 52 -23.08 4.05 -16.29
N THR A 53 -24.31 4.45 -16.61
CA THR A 53 -24.58 5.79 -17.18
C THR A 53 -24.50 6.90 -16.14
N ASP A 54 -24.69 6.58 -14.87
CA ASP A 54 -24.78 7.51 -13.75
C ASP A 54 -24.59 6.75 -12.43
N VAL A 55 -24.51 7.48 -11.31
CA VAL A 55 -24.26 6.88 -9.99
C VAL A 55 -25.39 5.94 -9.56
N SER A 56 -26.64 6.23 -9.94
CA SER A 56 -27.81 5.42 -9.54
C SER A 56 -27.89 4.10 -10.30
N SER A 57 -27.31 4.04 -11.51
CA SER A 57 -27.22 2.81 -12.31
C SER A 57 -26.02 1.94 -11.96
N VAL A 58 -25.13 2.37 -11.05
CA VAL A 58 -24.03 1.52 -10.57
C VAL A 58 -24.61 0.29 -9.85
N PRO A 59 -24.27 -0.94 -10.28
CA PRO A 59 -24.82 -2.16 -9.70
C PRO A 59 -24.64 -2.21 -8.17
N SER A 60 -25.74 -2.41 -7.44
CA SER A 60 -25.75 -2.43 -5.96
C SER A 60 -24.68 -3.35 -5.36
N ARG A 61 -24.45 -4.50 -6.02
CA ARG A 61 -23.43 -5.49 -5.63
C ARG A 61 -22.00 -4.96 -5.63
N TRP A 62 -21.67 -3.95 -6.44
CA TRP A 62 -20.32 -3.38 -6.52
C TRP A 62 -19.96 -2.57 -5.28
N TRP A 63 -20.96 -1.99 -4.61
CA TRP A 63 -20.77 -1.23 -3.38
C TRP A 63 -20.59 -2.11 -2.14
N GLY A 64 -20.99 -3.39 -2.20
CA GLY A 64 -20.93 -4.29 -1.05
C GLY A 64 -21.79 -3.79 0.11
N ALA A 65 -21.24 -3.89 1.33
CA ALA A 65 -21.99 -3.62 2.57
C ALA A 65 -22.34 -2.13 2.80
N THR A 66 -21.71 -1.19 2.09
CA THR A 66 -22.03 0.23 2.25
C THR A 66 -23.30 0.65 1.52
N GLY A 67 -23.70 -0.09 0.48
CA GLY A 67 -24.67 0.40 -0.49
C GLY A 67 -24.12 1.58 -1.32
N PRO A 68 -24.94 2.17 -2.22
CA PRO A 68 -24.52 3.26 -3.10
C PRO A 68 -23.98 4.47 -2.34
N LEU A 69 -22.86 5.01 -2.82
CA LEU A 69 -22.15 6.15 -2.21
C LEU A 69 -21.95 7.26 -3.24
N ASP A 70 -22.57 8.40 -3.02
CA ASP A 70 -22.46 9.58 -3.89
C ASP A 70 -21.51 10.66 -3.34
N THR A 71 -21.00 10.44 -2.12
CA THR A 71 -20.16 11.38 -1.38
C THR A 71 -19.00 10.61 -0.74
N TRP A 72 -17.79 11.09 -0.99
CA TRP A 72 -16.54 10.54 -0.47
C TRP A 72 -15.77 11.59 0.29
N TYR A 73 -14.79 11.18 1.09
CA TYR A 73 -13.94 12.11 1.84
C TYR A 73 -12.48 11.83 1.51
N ALA A 74 -11.83 12.81 0.88
CA ALA A 74 -10.42 12.77 0.51
C ALA A 74 -9.53 13.07 1.71
N TRP A 75 -8.57 12.19 1.96
CA TRP A 75 -7.49 12.31 2.93
C TRP A 75 -6.19 12.48 2.15
N ILE A 76 -5.66 13.70 2.13
CA ILE A 76 -4.46 14.09 1.37
C ILE A 76 -3.41 14.56 2.36
N GLY A 77 -2.37 13.75 2.56
CA GLY A 77 -1.34 14.01 3.56
C GLY A 77 -1.92 14.14 4.98
N ALA A 78 -1.50 15.17 5.71
CA ALA A 78 -1.96 15.46 7.08
C ALA A 78 -3.14 16.45 7.15
N SER A 79 -3.69 16.85 6.00
CA SER A 79 -4.78 17.83 5.93
C SER A 79 -6.11 17.24 6.41
N ALA A 80 -7.01 18.12 6.84
CA ALA A 80 -8.38 17.73 7.17
C ALA A 80 -9.10 17.11 5.95
N PRO A 81 -10.02 16.15 6.17
CA PRO A 81 -10.69 15.48 5.07
C PRO A 81 -11.54 16.45 4.25
N ARG A 82 -11.42 16.37 2.92
CA ARG A 82 -12.21 17.17 1.98
C ARG A 82 -13.38 16.35 1.43
N PRO A 83 -14.64 16.83 1.53
CA PRO A 83 -15.75 16.15 0.89
C PRO A 83 -15.61 16.20 -0.63
N LEU A 84 -15.92 15.09 -1.29
CA LEU A 84 -15.96 14.91 -2.73
C LEU A 84 -17.36 14.50 -3.14
N LYS A 85 -17.93 15.16 -4.14
CA LYS A 85 -19.18 14.72 -4.76
C LYS A 85 -18.88 13.87 -5.98
N VAL A 86 -19.46 12.67 -6.05
CA VAL A 86 -19.40 11.86 -7.27
C VAL A 86 -20.29 12.51 -8.33
N VAL A 87 -19.69 12.77 -9.48
CA VAL A 87 -20.36 13.37 -10.65
C VAL A 87 -20.89 12.26 -11.55
N GLN A 88 -20.03 11.31 -11.93
CA GLN A 88 -20.40 10.19 -12.78
C GLN A 88 -19.39 9.03 -12.63
N PRO A 89 -19.82 7.78 -12.81
CA PRO A 89 -18.90 6.69 -13.11
C PRO A 89 -18.33 6.86 -14.53
N ASP A 90 -17.06 6.51 -14.71
CA ASP A 90 -16.42 6.46 -16.03
C ASP A 90 -15.34 5.38 -16.03
N TRP A 91 -14.68 5.15 -17.16
CA TRP A 91 -13.47 4.35 -17.25
C TRP A 91 -12.23 5.23 -17.35
N ILE A 92 -11.12 4.69 -16.86
CA ILE A 92 -9.79 5.30 -16.90
C ILE A 92 -8.77 4.28 -17.40
N ASP A 93 -7.67 4.76 -17.95
CA ASP A 93 -6.51 3.91 -18.23
C ASP A 93 -5.81 3.51 -16.92
N ALA A 94 -5.53 2.21 -16.82
CA ALA A 94 -4.79 1.57 -15.74
C ALA A 94 -3.74 0.63 -16.38
N HIS A 95 -2.57 1.20 -16.71
CA HIS A 95 -1.56 0.56 -17.57
C HIS A 95 -2.13 0.14 -18.95
N CYS A 96 -2.01 -1.14 -19.34
CA CYS A 96 -2.47 -1.65 -20.63
C CYS A 96 -3.97 -2.00 -20.65
N VAL A 97 -4.68 -1.82 -19.54
CA VAL A 97 -6.11 -2.12 -19.40
C VAL A 97 -6.88 -0.88 -18.94
N ARG A 98 -8.21 -1.00 -18.86
CA ARG A 98 -9.09 0.05 -18.33
C ARG A 98 -9.65 -0.37 -16.99
N GLN A 99 -10.01 0.61 -16.17
CA GLN A 99 -10.69 0.38 -14.90
C GLN A 99 -11.86 1.34 -14.75
N ILE A 100 -12.96 0.89 -14.14
CA ILE A 100 -14.08 1.78 -13.79
C ILE A 100 -13.68 2.60 -12.57
N GLY A 101 -13.86 3.91 -12.64
CA GLY A 101 -13.69 4.85 -11.53
C GLY A 101 -14.91 5.74 -11.36
N LEU A 102 -14.88 6.57 -10.33
CA LEU A 102 -15.90 7.55 -9.99
C LEU A 102 -15.30 8.94 -10.16
N HIS A 103 -15.67 9.68 -11.21
CA HIS A 103 -15.29 11.08 -11.32
C HIS A 103 -15.94 11.89 -10.21
N THR A 104 -15.17 12.81 -9.65
CA THR A 104 -15.63 13.71 -8.61
C THR A 104 -15.46 15.18 -9.01
N ASP A 105 -15.95 16.07 -8.16
CA ASP A 105 -15.69 17.50 -8.20
C ASP A 105 -14.28 17.88 -7.70
N TYR A 106 -13.44 16.92 -7.32
CA TYR A 106 -12.05 17.17 -6.93
C TYR A 106 -11.24 17.80 -8.07
N ARG A 107 -10.39 18.76 -7.71
CA ARG A 107 -9.37 19.36 -8.58
C ARG A 107 -8.07 19.41 -7.81
N SER A 108 -7.03 18.76 -8.34
CA SER A 108 -5.71 18.80 -7.76
C SER A 108 -5.08 20.17 -7.96
N GLU A 109 -4.25 20.58 -7.00
CA GLU A 109 -3.36 21.73 -7.15
C GLU A 109 -2.08 21.36 -7.92
N GLN A 110 -1.80 20.06 -8.05
CA GLN A 110 -0.66 19.54 -8.81
C GLN A 110 -0.99 19.48 -10.30
N LEU A 111 0.03 19.71 -11.14
CA LEU A 111 -0.12 19.57 -12.57
C LEU A 111 -0.42 18.10 -12.96
N PRO A 112 -1.23 17.88 -14.01
CA PRO A 112 -1.39 16.55 -14.60
C PRO A 112 -0.02 15.98 -15.00
N PRO A 113 0.19 14.66 -14.86
CA PRO A 113 1.40 14.04 -15.37
C PRO A 113 1.45 14.12 -16.91
N PRO A 114 2.63 13.86 -17.52
CA PRO A 114 2.73 13.65 -18.95
C PRO A 114 1.75 12.58 -19.46
N PRO A 115 1.29 12.67 -20.72
CA PRO A 115 0.44 11.64 -21.32
C PRO A 115 1.11 10.26 -21.28
N GLY A 116 0.34 9.24 -20.90
CA GLY A 116 0.83 7.85 -20.83
C GLY A 116 1.60 7.50 -19.55
N GLU A 117 1.80 8.45 -18.62
CA GLU A 117 2.42 8.17 -17.33
C GLU A 117 1.63 7.11 -16.55
N GLN A 118 2.30 6.03 -16.16
CA GLN A 118 1.74 4.95 -15.35
C GLN A 118 2.74 4.49 -14.28
N PRO A 119 2.28 4.12 -13.07
CA PRO A 119 0.90 4.25 -12.59
C PRO A 119 0.48 5.73 -12.50
N TYR A 120 -0.77 6.03 -12.85
CA TYR A 120 -1.26 7.41 -12.76
C TYR A 120 -1.12 7.94 -11.32
N PRO A 121 -0.61 9.17 -11.09
CA PRO A 121 -0.37 9.69 -9.76
C PRO A 121 -1.62 9.73 -8.88
N LYS A 122 -1.45 9.35 -7.62
CA LYS A 122 -2.48 9.39 -6.61
C LYS A 122 -2.20 10.52 -5.64
N ASP A 123 -3.23 11.28 -5.31
CA ASP A 123 -3.10 12.39 -4.35
C ASP A 123 -3.44 11.93 -2.93
N GLY A 124 -4.20 10.85 -2.76
CA GLY A 124 -4.51 10.34 -1.42
C GLY A 124 -5.51 9.21 -1.37
N LEU A 125 -6.09 9.03 -0.18
CA LEU A 125 -7.11 8.03 0.12
C LEU A 125 -8.50 8.68 0.12
N ALA A 126 -9.52 8.00 -0.40
CA ALA A 126 -10.91 8.39 -0.30
C ALA A 126 -11.67 7.38 0.58
N ILE A 127 -12.39 7.87 1.59
CA ILE A 127 -13.17 7.03 2.52
C ILE A 127 -14.64 7.44 2.50
N ALA A 128 -15.57 6.48 2.53
CA ALA A 128 -17.01 6.73 2.50
C ALA A 128 -17.81 5.64 3.27
N PRO A 129 -18.68 6.00 4.24
CA PRO A 129 -18.82 7.31 4.88
C PRO A 129 -17.53 7.78 5.58
N SER A 130 -17.40 9.08 5.86
CA SER A 130 -16.19 9.66 6.46
C SER A 130 -15.78 8.94 7.75
N ARG A 131 -14.49 8.67 7.88
CA ARG A 131 -13.86 8.13 9.08
C ARG A 131 -12.44 8.67 9.22
N PRO A 132 -11.91 8.79 10.46
CA PRO A 132 -10.54 9.18 10.68
C PRO A 132 -9.55 8.28 9.93
N VAL A 133 -8.62 8.90 9.21
CA VAL A 133 -7.44 8.24 8.65
C VAL A 133 -6.24 8.75 9.42
N GLU A 134 -5.49 7.84 10.02
CA GLU A 134 -4.25 8.14 10.72
C GLU A 134 -3.11 8.29 9.68
N PRO A 135 -2.26 9.32 9.81
CA PRO A 135 -1.21 9.59 8.82
C PRO A 135 -0.09 8.55 8.93
N ILE A 136 0.54 8.29 7.79
CA ILE A 136 1.78 7.53 7.70
C ILE A 136 2.94 8.52 7.58
N VAL A 137 3.93 8.40 8.45
CA VAL A 137 5.10 9.27 8.49
C VAL A 137 6.17 8.75 7.54
N ILE A 138 6.67 9.61 6.66
CA ILE A 138 7.87 9.33 5.86
C ILE A 138 9.09 9.58 6.76
N VAL A 139 9.84 8.52 7.06
CA VAL A 139 11.05 8.60 7.89
C VAL A 139 12.26 8.79 6.97
N PRO A 140 13.14 9.77 7.22
CA PRO A 140 14.33 9.99 6.40
C PRO A 140 15.23 8.74 6.36
N PRO A 141 15.57 8.20 5.17
CA PRO A 141 16.37 6.98 5.03
C PRO A 141 17.76 7.03 5.65
N ALA A 142 18.34 8.23 5.79
CA ALA A 142 19.65 8.47 6.42
C ALA A 142 19.53 9.13 7.80
N GLY A 143 18.34 9.14 8.41
CA GLY A 143 18.08 9.75 9.71
C GLY A 143 18.41 8.85 10.91
N PRO A 144 18.42 9.39 12.15
CA PRO A 144 18.75 8.62 13.35
C PRO A 144 17.86 7.40 13.58
N GLU A 145 16.57 7.50 13.26
CA GLU A 145 15.61 6.39 13.37
C GLU A 145 15.98 5.26 12.40
N ALA A 146 16.37 5.57 11.16
CA ALA A 146 16.85 4.59 10.19
C ALA A 146 18.16 3.94 10.65
N SER A 147 19.12 4.72 11.14
CA SER A 147 20.40 4.21 11.67
C SER A 147 20.18 3.23 12.83
N SER A 148 19.19 3.48 13.69
CA SER A 148 18.87 2.59 14.82
C SER A 148 18.26 1.24 14.40
N MET A 149 17.71 1.14 13.19
CA MET A 149 17.15 -0.09 12.62
C MET A 149 18.17 -0.90 11.79
N ALA A 150 19.27 -0.27 11.37
CA ALA A 150 20.18 -0.80 10.34
C ALA A 150 20.64 -2.25 10.60
N ALA A 151 20.99 -2.59 11.84
CA ALA A 151 21.42 -3.95 12.21
C ALA A 151 20.30 -4.99 12.01
N GLU A 152 19.10 -4.71 12.51
CA GLU A 152 17.94 -5.62 12.35
C GLU A 152 17.53 -5.73 10.87
N LEU A 153 17.61 -4.62 10.12
CA LEU A 153 17.37 -4.63 8.68
C LEU A 153 18.39 -5.51 7.96
N LYS A 154 19.69 -5.34 8.21
CA LYS A 154 20.76 -6.15 7.59
C LYS A 154 20.52 -7.63 7.84
N ASP A 155 20.22 -8.00 9.08
CA ASP A 155 19.95 -9.37 9.48
C ASP A 155 18.72 -9.95 8.77
N ALA A 156 17.62 -9.19 8.71
CA ALA A 156 16.41 -9.59 8.00
C ALA A 156 16.63 -9.72 6.49
N PHE A 157 17.34 -8.76 5.89
CA PHE A 157 17.69 -8.72 4.47
C PHE A 157 18.54 -9.94 4.10
N ASN A 158 19.61 -10.21 4.85
CA ASN A 158 20.49 -11.37 4.62
C ASN A 158 19.73 -12.69 4.73
N ARG A 159 18.81 -12.83 5.69
CA ARG A 159 17.97 -14.03 5.79
C ARG A 159 17.07 -14.20 4.57
N ALA A 160 16.40 -13.14 4.13
CA ALA A 160 15.49 -13.18 2.98
C ALA A 160 16.25 -13.41 1.66
N GLU A 161 17.41 -12.81 1.48
CA GLU A 161 18.23 -12.93 0.27
C GLU A 161 18.91 -14.31 0.12
N ARG A 162 18.94 -15.13 1.17
CA ARG A 162 19.36 -16.54 1.05
C ARG A 162 18.31 -17.40 0.35
N GLN A 163 17.05 -16.97 0.35
CA GLN A 163 15.94 -17.64 -0.31
C GLN A 163 15.10 -16.58 -1.06
N PRO A 164 15.61 -16.04 -2.18
CA PRO A 164 14.94 -14.97 -2.89
C PRO A 164 13.51 -15.35 -3.30
N ALA A 165 12.60 -14.39 -3.25
CA ALA A 165 11.19 -14.61 -3.58
C ALA A 165 11.02 -15.00 -5.06
N SER A 166 11.85 -14.46 -5.95
CA SER A 166 11.89 -14.80 -7.38
C SER A 166 12.34 -16.25 -7.68
N LYS A 167 12.84 -17.00 -6.70
CA LYS A 167 13.45 -18.34 -6.86
C LYS A 167 14.62 -18.41 -7.86
N VAL A 168 15.14 -17.27 -8.29
CA VAL A 168 16.34 -17.18 -9.10
C VAL A 168 17.55 -17.29 -8.18
N ASP A 169 18.49 -18.16 -8.53
CA ASP A 169 19.75 -18.26 -7.80
C ASP A 169 20.53 -16.95 -7.92
N HIS A 170 21.01 -16.46 -6.79
CA HIS A 170 21.76 -15.21 -6.75
C HIS A 170 23.14 -15.41 -7.42
N PRO A 171 23.50 -14.64 -8.47
CA PRO A 171 24.75 -14.84 -9.21
C PRO A 171 26.00 -14.45 -8.40
N VAL A 172 25.83 -13.58 -7.40
CA VAL A 172 26.88 -13.20 -6.44
C VAL A 172 26.95 -14.15 -5.24
N ARG A 173 28.15 -14.56 -4.88
CA ARG A 173 28.44 -15.43 -3.73
C ARG A 173 27.98 -14.80 -2.42
N ARG A 174 27.42 -15.62 -1.54
CA ARG A 174 26.80 -15.20 -0.27
C ARG A 174 27.73 -14.35 0.60
N GLU A 175 29.00 -14.71 0.71
CA GLU A 175 29.97 -14.02 1.55
C GLU A 175 30.09 -12.55 1.11
N SER A 176 30.28 -12.33 -0.20
CA SER A 176 30.35 -10.99 -0.79
C SER A 176 29.05 -10.20 -0.62
N ARG A 177 27.90 -10.89 -0.56
CA ARG A 177 26.60 -10.25 -0.33
C ARG A 177 26.45 -9.74 1.09
N GLU A 178 26.73 -10.61 2.07
CA GLU A 178 26.55 -10.31 3.48
C GLU A 178 27.55 -9.25 4.00
N ASP A 179 28.69 -9.08 3.31
CA ASP A 179 29.68 -8.02 3.53
C ASP A 179 29.21 -6.63 3.06
N THR A 180 28.22 -6.56 2.16
CA THR A 180 27.69 -5.30 1.63
C THR A 180 26.47 -4.86 2.44
N GLU A 181 26.45 -3.63 2.94
CA GLU A 181 25.27 -3.10 3.65
C GLU A 181 24.12 -2.79 2.67
N PRO A 182 22.87 -3.17 2.97
CA PRO A 182 21.73 -2.74 2.18
C PRO A 182 21.49 -1.24 2.40
N LYS A 183 21.31 -0.50 1.31
CA LYS A 183 20.93 0.91 1.30
C LYS A 183 19.43 1.03 1.51
N ILE A 184 19.02 1.78 2.53
CA ILE A 184 17.61 2.13 2.74
C ILE A 184 17.20 3.17 1.69
N GLU A 185 16.12 2.90 0.99
CA GLU A 185 15.57 3.79 -0.04
C GLU A 185 14.33 4.54 0.47
N ALA A 186 13.45 3.85 1.19
CA ALA A 186 12.26 4.44 1.78
C ALA A 186 11.92 3.78 3.12
N ILE A 187 11.41 4.59 4.06
CA ILE A 187 10.84 4.12 5.32
C ILE A 187 9.52 4.85 5.56
N TYR A 188 8.49 4.07 5.86
CA TYR A 188 7.18 4.58 6.26
C TYR A 188 6.84 4.06 7.65
N ALA A 189 6.32 4.91 8.53
CA ALA A 189 6.06 4.56 9.91
C ALA A 189 4.67 5.01 10.39
N HIS A 190 4.08 4.21 11.27
CA HIS A 190 2.82 4.53 11.96
C HIS A 190 2.87 4.08 13.42
N GLY A 191 2.16 4.79 14.29
CA GLY A 191 2.10 4.51 15.72
C GLY A 191 3.31 5.04 16.50
N THR A 192 3.27 4.81 17.82
CA THR A 192 4.29 5.28 18.77
C THR A 192 4.86 4.13 19.59
N GLU A 193 3.99 3.31 20.18
CA GLU A 193 4.34 2.14 20.99
C GLU A 193 3.18 1.10 20.93
N PRO A 194 3.31 0.01 20.16
CA PRO A 194 4.40 -0.26 19.21
C PRO A 194 4.36 0.71 18.01
N ARG A 195 5.53 0.98 17.42
CA ARG A 195 5.67 1.70 16.15
C ARG A 195 5.96 0.71 15.04
N VAL A 196 5.14 0.73 13.98
CA VAL A 196 5.23 -0.18 12.84
C VAL A 196 5.88 0.53 11.67
N TYR A 197 6.74 -0.18 10.95
CA TYR A 197 7.50 0.33 9.82
C TYR A 197 7.32 -0.56 8.60
N TYR A 198 7.26 0.06 7.43
CA TYR A 198 7.55 -0.56 6.15
C TYR A 198 8.86 0.03 5.62
N VAL A 199 9.73 -0.82 5.09
CA VAL A 199 11.06 -0.44 4.61
C VAL A 199 11.28 -0.99 3.22
N GLU A 200 11.80 -0.15 2.33
CA GLU A 200 12.33 -0.51 1.02
C GLU A 200 13.84 -0.32 1.05
N ALA A 201 14.59 -1.33 0.65
CA ALA A 201 16.05 -1.31 0.67
C ALA A 201 16.62 -2.01 -0.56
N SER A 202 17.80 -1.57 -0.99
CA SER A 202 18.50 -2.17 -2.12
C SER A 202 19.94 -2.52 -1.76
N ARG A 203 20.49 -3.49 -2.49
CA ARG A 203 21.91 -3.81 -2.45
C ARG A 203 22.37 -4.06 -3.87
N GLU A 204 23.25 -3.20 -4.36
CA GLU A 204 23.81 -3.30 -5.70
C GLU A 204 25.12 -4.08 -5.69
N TYR A 205 25.36 -4.83 -6.76
CA TYR A 205 26.56 -5.63 -6.92
C TYR A 205 27.29 -5.25 -8.19
N GLN A 206 28.55 -4.85 -8.02
CA GLN A 206 29.47 -4.65 -9.14
C GLN A 206 30.05 -5.99 -9.58
N THR A 207 30.10 -6.22 -10.90
CA THR A 207 30.87 -7.33 -11.47
C THR A 207 32.28 -6.86 -11.84
N PHE A 208 33.26 -7.75 -11.71
CA PHE A 208 34.64 -7.46 -12.04
C PHE A 208 34.77 -6.98 -13.50
N GLY A 209 35.30 -5.77 -13.70
CA GLY A 209 35.63 -5.20 -15.01
C GLY A 209 34.65 -4.16 -15.57
N PHE A 210 33.49 -3.96 -14.92
CA PHE A 210 32.55 -2.90 -15.29
C PHE A 210 32.27 -1.99 -14.08
N HIS A 211 32.18 -0.67 -14.30
CA HIS A 211 31.80 0.30 -13.28
C HIS A 211 30.28 0.38 -13.06
N ASP A 212 29.51 -0.30 -13.90
CA ASP A 212 28.05 -0.29 -13.89
C ASP A 212 27.49 -1.45 -13.06
N CYS A 213 26.39 -1.20 -12.35
CA CYS A 213 25.65 -2.21 -11.61
C CYS A 213 25.24 -3.35 -12.57
N ALA A 214 25.59 -4.59 -12.21
CA ALA A 214 25.27 -5.76 -13.04
C ALA A 214 24.02 -6.51 -12.54
N VAL A 215 23.82 -6.53 -11.23
CA VAL A 215 22.68 -7.17 -10.56
C VAL A 215 22.45 -6.45 -9.24
N MET A 216 21.19 -6.43 -8.79
CA MET A 216 20.84 -5.89 -7.49
C MET A 216 19.87 -6.81 -6.76
N SER A 217 19.87 -6.72 -5.44
CA SER A 217 18.79 -7.21 -4.61
C SER A 217 17.92 -6.04 -4.18
N PHE A 218 16.61 -6.19 -4.37
CA PHE A 218 15.62 -5.24 -3.86
C PHE A 218 14.78 -5.93 -2.80
N GLY A 219 14.77 -5.36 -1.60
CA GLY A 219 14.11 -5.90 -0.43
C GLY A 219 12.99 -5.00 0.06
N THR A 220 11.87 -5.63 0.44
CA THR A 220 10.78 -4.94 1.14
C THR A 220 10.43 -5.67 2.42
N GLY A 221 10.24 -4.91 3.50
CA GLY A 221 10.09 -5.50 4.83
C GLY A 221 9.20 -4.72 5.77
N TRP A 222 8.62 -5.44 6.71
CA TRP A 222 7.83 -4.92 7.82
C TRP A 222 8.60 -5.10 9.11
N PHE A 223 8.69 -4.04 9.91
CA PHE A 223 9.38 -4.04 11.19
C PHE A 223 8.48 -3.43 12.26
N VAL A 224 8.75 -3.78 13.52
CA VAL A 224 8.13 -3.14 14.67
C VAL A 224 9.22 -2.67 15.63
N ARG A 225 9.04 -1.47 16.19
CA ARG A 225 9.81 -1.00 17.34
C ARG A 225 8.92 -1.01 18.56
N GLU A 226 9.35 -1.73 19.59
CA GLU A 226 8.68 -1.79 20.88
C GLU A 226 9.70 -1.75 22.01
N ASN A 227 9.49 -0.91 23.02
CA ASN A 227 10.44 -0.69 24.12
C ASN A 227 11.88 -0.38 23.62
N GLY A 228 11.96 0.41 22.55
CA GLY A 228 13.23 0.81 21.92
C GLY A 228 13.94 -0.28 21.10
N LYS A 229 13.38 -1.48 20.98
CA LYS A 229 13.97 -2.58 20.22
C LYS A 229 13.24 -2.80 18.91
N PHE A 230 14.00 -2.94 17.82
CA PHE A 230 13.46 -3.32 16.53
C PHE A 230 13.35 -4.84 16.40
N ARG A 231 12.34 -5.28 15.65
CA ARG A 231 12.18 -6.67 15.23
C ARG A 231 11.54 -6.72 13.85
N SER A 232 12.10 -7.54 12.97
CA SER A 232 11.50 -7.89 11.69
C SER A 232 10.21 -8.70 11.89
N LEU A 233 9.13 -8.29 11.22
CA LEU A 233 7.87 -9.03 11.09
C LEU A 233 7.86 -9.88 9.82
N ALA A 234 8.32 -9.31 8.70
CA ALA A 234 8.47 -9.99 7.43
C ALA A 234 9.51 -9.26 6.58
N MET A 235 10.22 -9.99 5.73
CA MET A 235 11.14 -9.44 4.75
C MET A 235 11.14 -10.34 3.53
N ALA A 236 10.98 -9.74 2.35
CA ALA A 236 11.15 -10.41 1.07
C ALA A 236 12.23 -9.70 0.28
N VAL A 237 13.04 -10.46 -0.45
CA VAL A 237 14.09 -9.92 -1.34
C VAL A 237 13.96 -10.58 -2.70
N ASP A 238 13.96 -9.75 -3.73
CA ASP A 238 14.03 -10.15 -5.13
C ASP A 238 15.42 -9.83 -5.70
N VAL A 239 15.93 -10.74 -6.53
CA VAL A 239 17.16 -10.51 -7.32
C VAL A 239 16.74 -10.02 -8.70
N LEU A 240 17.19 -8.82 -9.06
CA LEU A 240 16.72 -8.06 -10.22
C LEU A 240 17.90 -7.52 -11.05
N GLY A 241 17.62 -7.16 -12.30
CA GLY A 241 18.51 -6.30 -13.08
C GLY A 241 18.54 -4.88 -12.49
N CYS A 242 19.58 -4.11 -12.81
CA CYS A 242 19.73 -2.74 -12.32
C CYS A 242 18.82 -1.72 -13.03
N ASP A 243 18.11 -2.15 -14.08
CA ASP A 243 16.94 -1.46 -14.64
C ASP A 243 15.72 -1.50 -13.70
N ARG A 244 15.82 -2.30 -12.61
CA ARG A 244 14.81 -2.46 -11.56
C ARG A 244 13.50 -3.04 -12.08
N HIS A 245 13.53 -3.67 -13.25
CA HIS A 245 12.39 -4.36 -13.80
C HIS A 245 11.98 -5.50 -12.85
N GLY A 246 10.73 -5.47 -12.38
CA GLY A 246 10.20 -6.41 -11.39
C GLY A 246 10.18 -5.89 -9.94
N ALA A 247 10.86 -4.78 -9.64
CA ALA A 247 10.73 -4.12 -8.33
C ALA A 247 9.29 -3.61 -8.12
N SER A 248 8.83 -3.64 -6.87
CA SER A 248 7.51 -3.13 -6.49
C SER A 248 7.64 -2.19 -5.32
N TYR A 249 7.23 -0.95 -5.51
CA TYR A 249 7.28 0.13 -4.52
C TYR A 249 5.91 0.35 -3.91
N MET A 250 5.89 0.69 -2.62
CA MET A 250 4.69 0.99 -1.88
C MET A 250 4.46 2.51 -1.84
N LEU A 251 3.27 2.93 -2.25
CA LEU A 251 2.72 4.24 -1.92
C LEU A 251 1.78 4.09 -0.70
N PRO A 252 2.14 4.60 0.48
CA PRO A 252 1.24 4.63 1.62
C PRO A 252 0.09 5.62 1.38
N LEU A 253 -1.15 5.18 1.54
CA LEU A 253 -2.33 6.05 1.39
C LEU A 253 -2.87 6.51 2.75
N GLY A 254 -2.82 5.65 3.76
CA GLY A 254 -3.21 5.99 5.13
C GLY A 254 -3.48 4.77 6.00
N VAL A 255 -3.77 5.00 7.27
CA VAL A 255 -4.12 3.95 8.22
C VAL A 255 -5.54 4.15 8.75
N VAL A 256 -6.33 3.08 8.77
CA VAL A 256 -7.67 3.09 9.37
C VAL A 256 -7.69 2.15 10.57
N ARG A 257 -8.25 2.65 11.68
CA ARG A 257 -8.48 1.88 12.90
C ARG A 257 -9.94 1.46 13.02
N THR A 258 -10.16 0.18 13.33
CA THR A 258 -11.50 -0.37 13.59
C THR A 258 -11.45 -1.17 14.89
N GLY A 259 -11.93 -0.57 15.98
CA GLY A 259 -11.74 -1.12 17.33
C GLY A 259 -10.25 -1.20 17.66
N THR A 260 -9.77 -2.39 18.01
CA THR A 260 -8.35 -2.66 18.32
C THR A 260 -7.48 -2.97 17.09
N ARG A 261 -8.09 -3.15 15.91
CA ARG A 261 -7.39 -3.53 14.68
C ARG A 261 -6.93 -2.29 13.90
N VAL A 262 -5.75 -2.38 13.31
CA VAL A 262 -5.11 -1.32 12.55
C VAL A 262 -4.83 -1.84 11.15
N PHE A 263 -5.29 -1.10 10.15
CA PHE A 263 -5.11 -1.47 8.74
C PHE A 263 -4.38 -0.38 7.98
N TRP A 264 -3.30 -0.75 7.32
CA TRP A 264 -2.61 0.08 6.35
C TRP A 264 -3.28 -0.09 4.98
N LEU A 265 -3.71 1.01 4.40
CA LEU A 265 -4.25 1.06 3.04
C LEU A 265 -3.13 1.60 2.15
N VAL A 266 -2.75 0.81 1.16
CA VAL A 266 -1.54 1.06 0.37
C VAL A 266 -1.77 0.71 -1.10
N GLN A 267 -1.04 1.38 -1.97
CA GLN A 267 -0.82 0.94 -3.34
C GLN A 267 0.57 0.31 -3.42
N PHE A 268 0.69 -0.77 -4.19
CA PHE A 268 1.96 -1.25 -4.70
C PHE A 268 1.99 -1.09 -6.21
N SER A 269 3.10 -0.59 -6.74
CA SER A 269 3.29 -0.45 -8.18
C SER A 269 4.69 -0.89 -8.61
N GLY A 270 4.77 -1.50 -9.78
CA GLY A 270 6.01 -1.79 -10.49
C GLY A 270 5.94 -1.20 -11.90
N TRP A 271 6.85 -1.63 -12.77
CA TRP A 271 6.94 -1.16 -14.14
C TRP A 271 5.65 -1.36 -14.95
N ASP A 272 5.03 -2.53 -14.79
CA ASP A 272 3.95 -3.03 -15.65
C ASP A 272 2.64 -3.25 -14.90
N ARG A 273 2.57 -2.92 -13.61
CA ARG A 273 1.41 -3.28 -12.78
C ARG A 273 1.22 -2.36 -11.59
N GLU A 274 -0.03 -2.24 -11.18
CA GLU A 274 -0.41 -1.71 -9.88
C GLU A 274 -1.42 -2.61 -9.16
N ARG A 275 -1.38 -2.60 -7.84
CA ARG A 275 -2.35 -3.27 -6.96
C ARG A 275 -2.60 -2.45 -5.72
N TYR A 276 -3.81 -2.55 -5.20
CA TYR A 276 -4.22 -1.94 -3.94
C TYR A 276 -4.31 -3.02 -2.87
N ALA A 277 -3.90 -2.72 -1.64
CA ALA A 277 -3.91 -3.69 -0.57
C ALA A 277 -4.39 -3.08 0.75
N VAL A 278 -5.02 -3.94 1.55
CA VAL A 278 -5.27 -3.69 2.96
C VAL A 278 -4.38 -4.64 3.74
N ILE A 279 -3.52 -4.06 4.57
CA ILE A 279 -2.51 -4.80 5.33
C ILE A 279 -2.79 -4.63 6.83
N GLU A 280 -2.80 -5.74 7.56
CA GLU A 280 -2.93 -5.77 9.01
C GLU A 280 -1.57 -6.19 9.62
N PRO A 281 -0.80 -5.24 10.17
CA PRO A 281 0.32 -5.56 11.03
C PRO A 281 -0.19 -6.20 12.32
N LYS A 282 0.27 -7.40 12.63
CA LYS A 282 0.02 -8.12 13.88
C LYS A 282 1.27 -8.10 14.74
N MET A 283 1.13 -8.53 15.99
CA MET A 283 2.24 -8.57 16.95
C MET A 283 3.47 -9.34 16.42
N LYS A 284 3.28 -10.42 15.66
CA LYS A 284 4.37 -11.31 15.21
C LYS A 284 4.43 -11.51 13.70
N SER A 285 3.50 -10.94 12.95
CA SER A 285 3.37 -11.14 11.51
C SER A 285 2.74 -9.92 10.86
N VAL A 286 2.70 -9.92 9.54
CA VAL A 286 1.93 -8.99 8.74
C VAL A 286 1.07 -9.79 7.78
N GLU A 287 -0.18 -9.40 7.61
CA GLU A 287 -1.11 -10.08 6.73
C GLU A 287 -1.71 -9.10 5.72
N ALA A 288 -1.64 -9.43 4.43
CA ALA A 288 -2.44 -8.77 3.42
C ALA A 288 -3.86 -9.34 3.47
N VAL A 289 -4.73 -8.70 4.26
CA VAL A 289 -6.13 -9.14 4.44
C VAL A 289 -6.99 -8.89 3.21
N LEU A 290 -6.54 -8.02 2.31
CA LEU A 290 -7.10 -7.83 0.98
C LEU A 290 -5.99 -7.44 0.00
N ASN A 291 -6.05 -7.99 -1.22
CA ASN A 291 -5.15 -7.66 -2.31
C ASN A 291 -5.94 -7.58 -3.61
N VAL A 292 -5.91 -6.41 -4.26
CA VAL A 292 -6.80 -6.06 -5.37
C VAL A 292 -5.95 -5.63 -6.54
N TRP A 293 -6.09 -6.31 -7.68
CA TRP A 293 -5.40 -5.93 -8.90
C TRP A 293 -5.93 -4.58 -9.40
N GLY A 294 -5.04 -3.58 -9.52
CA GLY A 294 -5.38 -2.22 -9.93
C GLY A 294 -5.19 -1.97 -11.42
N GLY A 295 -4.42 -2.82 -12.10
CA GLY A 295 -4.19 -2.77 -13.53
C GLY A 295 -2.81 -3.30 -13.87
N GLY A 296 -2.57 -3.52 -15.16
CA GLY A 296 -1.27 -3.93 -15.62
C GLY A 296 -1.21 -4.22 -17.11
N CYS A 297 -0.01 -4.61 -17.53
CA CYS A 297 0.33 -5.32 -18.74
C CYS A 297 0.75 -6.75 -18.34
#